data_AF-F6EIK5-F1
#
_entry.id   AF-F6EIK5-F1
#
_cell.length_a   1.000
_cell.length_b   1.000
_cell.length_c   1.000
_cell.angle_alpha   90.00
_cell.angle_beta   90.00
_cell.angle_gamma   90.00
#
_symmetry.space_group_name_H-M   'P 1'
#
loop_
_entity.id
_entity.type
_entity.pdbx_description
1 polymer ?
#
loop_
_entity_poly.entity_id
_entity_poly.type
_entity_poly.pdbx_seq_one_letter_code
_entity_poly.pdbx_strand_id
1 'polypeptide(L)'
;MVKSDEARRADRWPGLLRVPAHLIFIGAVLVVVGAWFTVYAVDIWGWGSRGENLLPMWWELFNDGVVEVAQWVCIALFVVGAGYVAGRLREAPHAGFASFFFVMSIGFAFILIEEAGDVRLILAEALGRWLGYEILGMHYHVIGTLPVMAFLAFFPLYALVRYAKHVWRAPRSRVYLIALYGLYAVSQLGAQTSHIEGWYAHFGNWINSVFFDWRLPAMPGIDPGANSYFIIDNVVEESFEMLAAGALLALLLAAVADIRAGLVPPEKAASEPSDGSGVQAVTDDLPQPR
;
A
#
# COMPACT_ATOMS: atom_id res chain seq x y z
N MET A 1 37.91 11.60 13.65
CA MET A 1 37.62 10.51 14.61
C MET A 1 36.15 10.56 15.11
N VAL A 2 35.19 10.91 14.24
CA VAL A 2 33.75 11.09 14.56
C VAL A 2 32.90 9.86 14.14
N LYS A 3 33.50 8.91 13.41
CA LYS A 3 32.83 7.69 12.93
C LYS A 3 32.29 6.76 14.04
N SER A 4 32.74 6.89 15.30
CA SER A 4 32.34 5.94 16.36
C SER A 4 30.93 6.18 16.91
N ASP A 5 30.45 7.43 16.95
CA ASP A 5 29.16 7.75 17.57
C ASP A 5 27.99 7.65 16.59
N GLU A 6 28.18 8.01 15.33
CA GLU A 6 27.18 7.75 14.28
C GLU A 6 27.01 6.25 14.02
N ALA A 7 28.12 5.48 13.99
CA ALA A 7 28.05 4.02 13.88
C ALA A 7 27.34 3.39 15.09
N ARG A 8 27.59 3.86 16.32
CA ARG A 8 26.88 3.40 17.52
C ARG A 8 25.39 3.77 17.52
N ARG A 9 25.00 4.91 16.94
CA ARG A 9 23.59 5.26 16.74
C ARG A 9 22.95 4.40 15.65
N ALA A 10 23.67 4.04 14.60
CA ALA A 10 23.20 3.15 13.55
C ALA A 10 22.90 1.72 14.05
N ASP A 11 23.51 1.26 15.15
CA ASP A 11 23.23 -0.08 15.72
C ASP A 11 21.97 -0.16 16.61
N ARG A 12 21.40 0.97 17.01
CA ARG A 12 20.23 1.02 17.93
C ARG A 12 18.87 1.07 17.20
N TRP A 13 18.68 0.25 16.18
CA TRP A 13 17.33 0.06 15.61
C TRP A 13 16.51 -0.87 16.51
N PRO A 14 15.22 -0.57 16.76
CA PRO A 14 14.29 -1.48 17.43
C PRO A 14 14.30 -2.87 16.81
N GLY A 15 14.12 -3.92 17.62
CA GLY A 15 14.17 -5.31 17.17
C GLY A 15 13.22 -5.61 16.01
N LEU A 16 12.01 -5.05 16.04
CA LEU A 16 11.01 -5.21 14.97
C LEU A 16 11.50 -4.68 13.60
N LEU A 17 12.31 -3.61 13.58
CA LEU A 17 12.89 -3.06 12.36
C LEU A 17 14.12 -3.83 11.86
N ARG A 18 14.47 -4.93 12.53
CA ARG A 18 15.55 -5.85 12.11
C ARG A 18 15.01 -7.12 11.46
N VAL A 19 13.69 -7.32 11.45
CA VAL A 19 13.06 -8.47 10.80
C VAL A 19 13.39 -8.43 9.30
N PRO A 20 13.83 -9.55 8.70
CA PRO A 20 14.06 -9.61 7.27
C PRO A 20 12.78 -9.33 6.48
N ALA A 21 12.83 -8.37 5.54
CA ALA A 21 11.69 -7.95 4.73
C ALA A 21 10.99 -9.12 4.00
N HIS A 22 11.76 -10.07 3.48
CA HIS A 22 11.21 -11.22 2.77
C HIS A 22 10.37 -12.13 3.66
N LEU A 23 10.65 -12.21 4.98
CA LEU A 23 9.83 -13.01 5.89
C LEU A 23 8.45 -12.40 6.09
N ILE A 24 8.34 -11.07 6.13
CA ILE A 24 7.05 -10.39 6.19
C ILE A 24 6.24 -10.65 4.92
N PHE A 25 6.88 -10.50 3.75
CA PHE A 25 6.19 -10.74 2.48
C PHE A 25 5.80 -12.22 2.29
N ILE A 26 6.66 -13.17 2.67
CA ILE A 26 6.32 -14.60 2.70
C ILE A 26 5.15 -14.84 3.65
N GLY A 27 5.12 -14.19 4.82
CA GLY A 27 3.99 -14.25 5.74
C GLY A 27 2.67 -13.83 5.09
N ALA A 28 2.65 -12.70 4.36
CA ALA A 28 1.47 -12.26 3.61
C ALA A 28 1.05 -13.27 2.53
N VAL A 29 2.02 -13.83 1.78
CA VAL A 29 1.75 -14.89 0.80
C VAL A 29 1.15 -16.13 1.47
N LEU A 30 1.66 -16.53 2.63
CA LEU A 30 1.14 -17.68 3.38
C LEU A 30 -0.26 -17.44 3.93
N VAL A 31 -0.60 -16.21 4.32
CA VAL A 31 -1.97 -15.84 4.70
C VAL A 31 -2.92 -16.03 3.52
N VAL A 32 -2.58 -15.47 2.35
CA VAL A 32 -3.41 -15.60 1.13
C VAL A 32 -3.52 -17.06 0.69
N VAL A 33 -2.40 -17.77 0.56
CA VAL A 33 -2.40 -19.19 0.16
C VAL A 33 -3.15 -20.05 1.17
N GLY A 34 -3.00 -19.77 2.46
CA GLY A 34 -3.73 -20.46 3.53
C GLY A 34 -5.23 -20.21 3.46
N ALA A 35 -5.66 -18.96 3.20
CA ALA A 35 -7.06 -18.62 3.03
C ALA A 35 -7.66 -19.34 1.80
N TRP A 36 -6.99 -19.27 0.65
CA TRP A 36 -7.38 -19.99 -0.56
C TRP A 36 -7.46 -21.51 -0.34
N PHE A 37 -6.45 -22.11 0.30
CA PHE A 37 -6.47 -23.53 0.64
C PHE A 37 -7.66 -23.88 1.53
N THR A 38 -7.99 -23.02 2.50
CA THR A 38 -9.11 -23.22 3.41
C THR A 38 -10.45 -23.13 2.67
N VAL A 39 -10.60 -22.21 1.72
CA VAL A 39 -11.76 -22.15 0.81
C VAL A 39 -11.90 -23.45 0.02
N TYR A 40 -10.83 -23.93 -0.62
CA TYR A 40 -10.89 -25.20 -1.37
C TYR A 40 -11.24 -26.39 -0.47
N ALA A 41 -10.60 -26.49 0.69
CA ALA A 41 -10.85 -27.57 1.63
C ALA A 41 -12.30 -27.60 2.12
N VAL A 42 -12.80 -26.46 2.58
CA VAL A 42 -14.09 -26.37 3.27
C VAL A 42 -15.24 -26.20 2.28
N ASP A 43 -15.18 -25.18 1.42
CA ASP A 43 -16.30 -24.82 0.55
C ASP A 43 -16.40 -25.73 -0.68
N ILE A 44 -15.27 -26.25 -1.19
CA ILE A 44 -15.26 -27.06 -2.43
C ILE A 44 -15.21 -28.56 -2.15
N TRP A 45 -14.36 -29.00 -1.21
CA TRP A 45 -14.22 -30.42 -0.85
C TRP A 45 -15.11 -30.84 0.32
N GLY A 46 -15.77 -29.90 0.99
CA GLY A 46 -16.68 -30.20 2.10
C GLY A 46 -15.98 -30.72 3.35
N TRP A 47 -14.72 -30.35 3.60
CA TRP A 47 -14.03 -30.72 4.83
C TRP A 47 -14.69 -30.04 6.03
N GLY A 48 -15.19 -30.85 6.96
CA GLY A 48 -15.86 -30.38 8.17
C GLY A 48 -17.25 -29.85 7.86
N SER A 49 -18.21 -30.77 7.66
CA SER A 49 -19.63 -30.48 7.39
C SER A 49 -20.12 -29.22 8.10
N ARG A 50 -20.30 -28.13 7.34
CA ARG A 50 -20.87 -26.88 7.86
C ARG A 50 -22.39 -26.95 7.76
N GLY A 51 -23.08 -26.45 8.79
CA GLY A 51 -24.54 -26.37 8.75
C GLY A 51 -25.02 -25.43 7.65
N GLU A 52 -26.21 -25.68 7.11
CA GLU A 52 -26.81 -24.94 5.97
C GLU A 52 -27.04 -23.44 6.24
N ASN A 53 -26.96 -23.00 7.50
CA ASN A 53 -27.16 -21.61 7.91
C ASN A 53 -25.85 -20.83 8.12
N LEU A 54 -24.68 -21.44 7.90
CA LEU A 54 -23.40 -20.74 8.04
C LEU A 54 -23.02 -20.04 6.74
N LEU A 55 -22.31 -18.92 6.88
CA LEU A 55 -21.75 -18.24 5.72
C LEU A 55 -20.65 -19.10 5.09
N PRO A 56 -20.49 -19.03 3.74
CA PRO A 56 -19.35 -19.61 3.06
C PRO A 56 -18.02 -19.22 3.69
N MET A 57 -17.06 -20.15 3.70
CA MET A 57 -15.73 -19.88 4.26
C MET A 57 -14.99 -18.79 3.49
N TRP A 58 -15.17 -18.72 2.16
CA TRP A 58 -14.59 -17.64 1.35
C TRP A 58 -15.11 -16.26 1.77
N TRP A 59 -16.35 -16.15 2.24
CA TRP A 59 -16.86 -14.88 2.75
C TRP A 59 -16.25 -14.57 4.12
N GLU A 60 -16.30 -15.52 5.05
CA GLU A 60 -15.81 -15.34 6.43
C GLU A 60 -14.31 -15.03 6.52
N LEU A 61 -13.50 -15.54 5.59
CA LEU A 61 -12.06 -15.30 5.60
C LEU A 61 -11.67 -13.96 5.01
N PHE A 62 -12.45 -13.45 4.06
CA PHE A 62 -12.04 -12.33 3.23
C PHE A 62 -12.85 -11.04 3.48
N ASN A 63 -14.16 -11.11 3.75
CA ASN A 63 -14.98 -9.92 4.01
C ASN A 63 -15.07 -9.63 5.52
N ASP A 64 -14.42 -8.57 5.99
CA ASP A 64 -14.20 -8.26 7.41
C ASP A 64 -13.50 -9.40 8.17
N GLY A 65 -12.82 -10.25 7.41
CA GLY A 65 -12.31 -11.54 7.86
C GLY A 65 -10.86 -11.50 8.35
N VAL A 66 -10.27 -12.68 8.48
CA VAL A 66 -8.86 -12.82 8.88
C VAL A 66 -7.90 -12.14 7.90
N VAL A 67 -8.20 -12.19 6.59
CA VAL A 67 -7.32 -11.61 5.55
C VAL A 67 -7.29 -10.09 5.70
N GLU A 68 -8.46 -9.46 5.81
CA GLU A 68 -8.59 -8.01 5.96
C GLU A 68 -8.00 -7.52 7.30
N VAL A 69 -8.26 -8.22 8.41
CA VAL A 69 -7.64 -7.87 9.70
C VAL A 69 -6.10 -7.95 9.63
N ALA A 70 -5.56 -8.95 8.90
CA ALA A 70 -4.12 -9.05 8.71
C ALA A 70 -3.56 -7.89 7.86
N GLN A 71 -4.31 -7.42 6.85
CA GLN A 71 -3.97 -6.22 6.09
C GLN A 71 -3.91 -4.99 6.99
N TRP A 72 -4.95 -4.75 7.79
CA TRP A 72 -5.02 -3.61 8.71
C TRP A 72 -3.85 -3.59 9.68
N VAL A 73 -3.47 -4.76 10.21
CA VAL A 73 -2.29 -4.89 11.08
C VAL A 73 -1.01 -4.53 10.32
N CYS A 74 -0.82 -5.03 9.10
CA CYS A 74 0.35 -4.69 8.27
C CYS A 74 0.43 -3.19 7.98
N ILE A 75 -0.69 -2.56 7.63
CA ILE A 75 -0.78 -1.12 7.34
C ILE A 75 -0.51 -0.30 8.61
N ALA A 76 -1.11 -0.65 9.75
CA ALA A 76 -0.89 0.03 11.02
C ALA A 76 0.58 -0.03 11.46
N LEU A 77 1.21 -1.21 11.37
CA LEU A 77 2.64 -1.39 11.65
C LEU A 77 3.51 -0.58 10.69
N PHE A 78 3.13 -0.50 9.41
CA PHE A 78 3.82 0.35 8.46
C PHE A 78 3.70 1.83 8.83
N VAL A 79 2.50 2.34 9.14
CA VAL A 79 2.28 3.75 9.49
C VAL A 79 3.16 4.17 10.66
N VAL A 80 3.12 3.39 11.76
CA VAL A 80 3.94 3.66 12.95
C VAL A 80 5.43 3.52 12.65
N GLY A 81 5.81 2.45 11.95
CA GLY A 81 7.20 2.19 11.59
C GLY A 81 7.78 3.26 10.68
N ALA A 82 7.06 3.65 9.63
CA ALA A 82 7.45 4.66 8.65
C ALA A 82 7.55 6.05 9.30
N GLY A 83 6.61 6.42 10.18
CA GLY A 83 6.70 7.65 10.96
C GLY A 83 7.94 7.68 11.86
N TYR A 84 8.24 6.58 12.55
CA TYR A 84 9.46 6.45 13.35
C TYR A 84 10.74 6.54 12.48
N VAL A 85 10.80 5.82 11.37
CA VAL A 85 11.95 5.85 10.44
C VAL A 85 12.14 7.26 9.88
N ALA A 86 11.07 7.94 9.49
CA ALA A 86 11.12 9.31 9.00
C ALA A 86 11.67 10.28 10.05
N GLY A 87 11.17 10.21 11.29
CA GLY A 87 11.69 11.03 12.40
C GLY A 87 13.17 10.79 12.66
N ARG A 88 13.61 9.51 12.63
CA ARG A 88 15.01 9.15 12.85
C ARG A 88 15.95 9.61 11.74
N LEU A 89 15.49 9.60 10.49
CA LEU A 89 16.31 9.92 9.32
C LEU A 89 16.26 11.41 8.93
N ARG A 90 15.41 12.24 9.57
CA ARG A 90 15.22 13.65 9.23
C ARG A 90 16.52 14.47 9.25
N GLU A 91 17.36 14.26 10.26
CA GLU A 91 18.63 14.97 10.45
C GLU A 91 19.84 14.18 9.94
N ALA A 92 19.59 13.00 9.36
CA ALA A 92 20.60 12.13 8.77
C ALA A 92 20.84 12.53 7.31
N PRO A 93 21.95 12.09 6.68
CA PRO A 93 22.18 12.29 5.25
C PRO A 93 21.23 11.48 4.33
N HIS A 94 20.07 11.07 4.83
CA HIS A 94 19.04 10.31 4.14
C HIS A 94 17.68 11.02 4.17
N ALA A 95 17.69 12.37 4.14
CA ALA A 95 16.49 13.19 4.23
C ALA A 95 15.43 12.84 3.17
N GLY A 96 15.82 12.46 1.94
CA GLY A 96 14.86 12.03 0.92
C GLY A 96 14.11 10.73 1.27
N PHE A 97 14.75 9.79 1.99
CA PHE A 97 14.06 8.61 2.53
C PHE A 97 13.08 8.98 3.63
N ALA A 98 13.49 9.90 4.53
CA ALA A 98 12.62 10.40 5.58
C ALA A 98 11.34 11.01 4.99
N SER A 99 11.46 11.89 4.00
CA SER A 99 10.31 12.50 3.35
C SER A 99 9.41 11.49 2.64
N PHE A 100 9.98 10.48 1.97
CA PHE A 100 9.19 9.41 1.35
C PHE A 100 8.33 8.68 2.39
N PHE A 101 8.95 8.15 3.44
CA PHE A 101 8.24 7.37 4.45
C PHE A 101 7.27 8.23 5.27
N PHE A 102 7.58 9.49 5.52
CA PHE A 102 6.67 10.42 6.17
C PHE A 102 5.39 10.62 5.35
N VAL A 103 5.49 10.97 4.07
CA VAL A 103 4.32 11.18 3.20
C VAL A 103 3.52 9.89 3.05
N MET A 104 4.20 8.75 2.84
CA MET A 104 3.55 7.44 2.78
C MET A 104 2.80 7.14 4.08
N SER A 105 3.38 7.42 5.25
CA SER A 105 2.72 7.18 6.54
C SER A 105 1.43 7.98 6.70
N ILE A 106 1.38 9.21 6.19
CA ILE A 106 0.14 10.03 6.21
C ILE A 106 -0.90 9.41 5.27
N GLY A 107 -0.51 9.07 4.04
CA GLY A 107 -1.43 8.47 3.07
C GLY A 107 -2.04 7.16 3.56
N PHE A 108 -1.21 6.25 4.05
CA PHE A 108 -1.66 4.95 4.55
C PHE A 108 -2.40 5.03 5.88
N ALA A 109 -2.19 6.09 6.68
CA ALA A 109 -3.05 6.35 7.83
C ALA A 109 -4.47 6.72 7.40
N PHE A 110 -4.63 7.53 6.35
CA PHE A 110 -5.95 7.85 5.80
C PHE A 110 -6.61 6.65 5.14
N ILE A 111 -5.85 5.83 4.39
CA ILE A 111 -6.37 4.58 3.82
C ILE A 111 -6.87 3.68 4.95
N LEU A 112 -6.09 3.47 6.01
CA LEU A 112 -6.52 2.64 7.15
C LEU A 112 -7.78 3.16 7.85
N ILE A 113 -7.90 4.48 8.01
CA ILE A 113 -9.11 5.10 8.60
C ILE A 113 -10.32 4.90 7.69
N GLU A 114 -10.10 4.97 6.37
CA GLU A 114 -11.16 4.81 5.39
C GLU A 114 -11.64 3.37 5.31
N GLU A 115 -10.73 2.39 5.19
CA GLU A 115 -11.07 0.96 5.18
C GLU A 115 -11.82 0.56 6.47
N ALA A 116 -11.33 0.97 7.65
CA ALA A 116 -11.98 0.61 8.92
C ALA A 116 -13.32 1.32 9.17
N GLY A 117 -13.61 2.40 8.44
CA GLY A 117 -14.78 3.26 8.64
C GLY A 117 -15.79 3.22 7.50
N ASP A 118 -15.47 2.54 6.40
CA ASP A 118 -16.24 2.49 5.15
C ASP A 118 -16.68 3.87 4.64
N VAL A 119 -15.78 4.86 4.74
CA VAL A 119 -16.13 6.26 4.49
C VAL A 119 -16.51 6.47 3.01
N ARG A 120 -15.89 5.74 2.07
CA ARG A 120 -16.19 5.85 0.64
C ARG A 120 -17.60 5.41 0.31
N LEU A 121 -18.07 4.27 0.84
CA LEU A 121 -19.40 3.75 0.51
C LEU A 121 -20.47 4.59 1.20
N ILE A 122 -20.25 5.02 2.45
CA ILE A 122 -21.16 5.94 3.16
C ILE A 122 -21.37 7.23 2.36
N LEU A 123 -20.29 7.84 1.84
CA LEU A 123 -20.41 9.05 1.03
C LEU A 123 -21.12 8.78 -0.29
N ALA A 124 -20.77 7.69 -0.97
CA ALA A 124 -21.40 7.31 -2.23
C ALA A 124 -22.91 7.08 -2.06
N GLU A 125 -23.32 6.35 -1.03
CA GLU A 125 -24.73 6.13 -0.70
C GLU A 125 -25.45 7.44 -0.38
N ALA A 126 -24.83 8.33 0.39
CA ALA A 126 -25.42 9.64 0.70
C ALA A 126 -25.67 10.44 -0.59
N LEU A 127 -24.71 10.46 -1.51
CA LEU A 127 -24.87 11.09 -2.83
C LEU A 127 -25.96 10.41 -3.66
N GLY A 128 -26.02 9.08 -3.68
CA GLY A 128 -27.06 8.32 -4.37
C GLY A 128 -28.46 8.63 -3.86
N ARG A 129 -28.63 8.77 -2.53
CA ARG A 129 -29.91 9.17 -1.92
C ARG A 129 -30.33 10.59 -2.31
N TRP A 130 -29.37 11.49 -2.57
CA TRP A 130 -29.65 12.90 -2.85
C TRP A 130 -29.81 13.19 -4.34
N LEU A 131 -29.05 12.52 -5.19
CA LEU A 131 -28.93 12.80 -6.62
C LEU A 131 -29.55 11.70 -7.51
N GLY A 132 -29.93 10.56 -6.92
CA GLY A 132 -30.48 9.41 -7.62
C GLY A 132 -29.45 8.31 -7.91
N TYR A 133 -29.91 7.23 -8.55
CA TYR A 133 -29.11 6.05 -8.83
C TYR A 133 -28.01 6.29 -9.88
N GLU A 134 -28.22 7.26 -10.77
CA GLU A 134 -27.26 7.66 -11.78
C GLU A 134 -26.91 9.14 -11.63
N ILE A 135 -25.62 9.42 -11.65
CA ILE A 135 -25.08 10.77 -11.64
C ILE A 135 -24.28 10.88 -12.95
N LEU A 136 -24.54 11.90 -13.78
CA LEU A 136 -23.82 12.08 -15.07
C LEU A 136 -23.79 10.82 -15.98
N GLY A 137 -24.79 9.95 -15.91
CA GLY A 137 -24.86 8.71 -16.69
C GLY A 137 -23.98 7.56 -16.19
N MET A 138 -23.44 7.66 -14.97
CA MET A 138 -22.69 6.59 -14.30
C MET A 138 -23.35 6.21 -12.97
N HIS A 139 -23.11 4.97 -12.55
CA HIS A 139 -23.57 4.46 -11.26
C HIS A 139 -23.05 5.35 -10.10
N TYR A 140 -23.91 5.68 -9.14
CA TYR A 140 -23.56 6.59 -8.04
C TYR A 140 -22.31 6.15 -7.25
N HIS A 141 -22.07 4.84 -7.08
CA HIS A 141 -20.83 4.34 -6.47
C HIS A 141 -19.57 4.76 -7.22
N VAL A 142 -19.58 4.80 -8.56
CA VAL A 142 -18.39 5.20 -9.34
C VAL A 142 -18.05 6.66 -9.07
N ILE A 143 -19.05 7.55 -9.14
CA ILE A 143 -18.83 9.00 -8.97
C ILE A 143 -18.62 9.37 -7.51
N GLY A 144 -19.34 8.74 -6.60
CA GLY A 144 -19.29 9.04 -5.17
C GLY A 144 -17.98 8.64 -4.51
N THR A 145 -17.38 7.52 -4.96
CA THR A 145 -16.09 7.03 -4.43
C THR A 145 -14.89 7.74 -5.05
N LEU A 146 -14.98 8.20 -6.30
CA LEU A 146 -13.84 8.75 -7.05
C LEU A 146 -13.10 9.90 -6.32
N PRO A 147 -13.77 10.93 -5.73
CA PRO A 147 -13.08 11.98 -4.99
C PRO A 147 -12.34 11.46 -3.75
N VAL A 148 -12.91 10.47 -3.05
CA VAL A 148 -12.30 9.84 -1.88
C VAL A 148 -11.06 9.07 -2.31
N MET A 149 -11.18 8.22 -3.33
CA MET A 149 -10.06 7.47 -3.88
C MET A 149 -8.95 8.38 -4.41
N ALA A 150 -9.30 9.48 -5.10
CA ALA A 150 -8.32 10.46 -5.55
C ALA A 150 -7.56 11.12 -4.39
N PHE A 151 -8.27 11.44 -3.29
CA PHE A 151 -7.65 11.98 -2.08
C PHE A 151 -6.73 10.96 -1.40
N LEU A 152 -7.17 9.71 -1.25
CA LEU A 152 -6.37 8.64 -0.65
C LEU A 152 -5.11 8.34 -1.48
N ALA A 153 -5.25 8.27 -2.80
CA ALA A 153 -4.15 8.00 -3.72
C ALA A 153 -3.16 9.18 -3.83
N PHE A 154 -3.57 10.41 -3.51
CA PHE A 154 -2.74 11.60 -3.65
C PHE A 154 -1.41 11.46 -2.88
N PHE A 155 -1.44 11.04 -1.61
CA PHE A 155 -0.23 11.00 -0.78
C PHE A 155 0.76 9.93 -1.25
N PRO A 156 0.37 8.65 -1.48
CA PRO A 156 1.29 7.65 -2.03
C PRO A 156 1.83 8.07 -3.41
N LEU A 157 0.98 8.53 -4.33
CA LEU A 157 1.44 8.93 -5.66
C LEU A 157 2.39 10.13 -5.60
N TYR A 158 2.13 11.11 -4.73
CA TYR A 158 3.05 12.22 -4.50
C TYR A 158 4.39 11.72 -3.92
N ALA A 159 4.37 10.80 -2.97
CA ALA A 159 5.58 10.18 -2.43
C ALA A 159 6.37 9.44 -3.52
N LEU A 160 5.68 8.69 -4.38
CA LEU A 160 6.26 7.99 -5.52
C LEU A 160 6.95 8.97 -6.46
N VAL A 161 6.22 9.94 -7.00
CA VAL A 161 6.72 10.89 -8.00
C VAL A 161 7.85 11.74 -7.45
N ARG A 162 7.72 12.25 -6.22
CA ARG A 162 8.66 13.23 -5.67
C ARG A 162 9.90 12.61 -5.02
N TYR A 163 9.72 11.46 -4.36
CA TYR A 163 10.74 10.90 -3.46
C TYR A 163 11.15 9.44 -3.77
N ALA A 164 10.47 8.71 -4.67
CA ALA A 164 10.83 7.31 -4.93
C ALA A 164 12.26 7.13 -5.43
N LYS A 165 12.85 8.11 -6.12
CA LYS A 165 14.25 8.07 -6.55
C LYS A 165 15.24 7.80 -5.40
N HIS A 166 14.89 8.19 -4.17
CA HIS A 166 15.70 7.95 -2.98
C HIS A 166 15.57 6.49 -2.58
N VAL A 167 14.35 6.00 -2.40
CA VAL A 167 14.05 4.59 -2.06
C VAL A 167 14.54 3.62 -3.14
N TRP A 168 14.48 4.03 -4.41
CA TRP A 168 14.99 3.25 -5.55
C TRP A 168 16.50 3.01 -5.49
N ARG A 169 17.26 3.79 -4.71
CA ARG A 169 18.68 3.51 -4.49
C ARG A 169 18.92 2.32 -3.55
N ALA A 170 17.94 1.96 -2.72
CA ALA A 170 18.00 0.78 -1.87
C ALA A 170 17.66 -0.48 -2.69
N PRO A 171 18.63 -1.35 -3.02
CA PRO A 171 18.44 -2.44 -3.98
C PRO A 171 17.35 -3.43 -3.54
N ARG A 172 17.26 -3.76 -2.24
CA ARG A 172 16.26 -4.70 -1.73
C ARG A 172 14.86 -4.10 -1.70
N SER A 173 14.76 -2.77 -1.60
CA SER A 173 13.48 -2.06 -1.54
C SER A 173 12.74 -2.02 -2.87
N ARG A 174 13.46 -2.06 -4.00
CA ARG A 174 12.89 -1.90 -5.35
C ARG A 174 11.76 -2.87 -5.65
N VAL A 175 11.99 -4.16 -5.38
CA VAL A 175 11.01 -5.21 -5.68
C VAL A 175 9.72 -5.00 -4.90
N TYR A 176 9.82 -4.64 -3.62
CA TYR A 176 8.65 -4.39 -2.77
C TYR A 176 7.95 -3.09 -3.14
N LEU A 177 8.67 -2.06 -3.61
CA LEU A 177 8.06 -0.85 -4.12
C LEU A 177 7.25 -1.14 -5.40
N ILE A 178 7.81 -1.90 -6.34
CA ILE A 178 7.12 -2.30 -7.56
C ILE A 178 5.89 -3.14 -7.22
N ALA A 179 6.05 -4.14 -6.35
CA ALA A 179 4.95 -5.00 -5.90
C ALA A 179 3.85 -4.18 -5.24
N LEU A 180 4.19 -3.30 -4.30
CA LEU A 180 3.24 -2.44 -3.61
C LEU A 180 2.35 -1.66 -4.58
N TYR A 181 2.96 -0.85 -5.45
CA TYR A 181 2.21 0.00 -6.36
C TYR A 181 1.49 -0.80 -7.45
N GLY A 182 2.08 -1.89 -7.93
CA GLY A 182 1.43 -2.75 -8.91
C GLY A 182 0.19 -3.45 -8.36
N LEU A 183 0.30 -4.04 -7.17
CA LEU A 183 -0.80 -4.77 -6.52
C LEU A 183 -1.92 -3.81 -6.09
N TYR A 184 -1.60 -2.68 -5.44
CA TYR A 184 -2.61 -1.67 -5.12
C TYR A 184 -3.27 -1.08 -6.36
N ALA A 185 -2.51 -0.80 -7.43
CA ALA A 185 -3.12 -0.28 -8.65
C ALA A 185 -4.11 -1.28 -9.26
N VAL A 186 -3.81 -2.57 -9.25
CA VAL A 186 -4.73 -3.61 -9.73
C VAL A 186 -6.00 -3.64 -8.88
N SER A 187 -5.86 -3.70 -7.55
CA SER A 187 -7.01 -3.73 -6.63
C SER A 187 -7.90 -2.49 -6.80
N GLN A 188 -7.31 -1.32 -6.71
CA GLN A 188 -8.04 -0.05 -6.70
C GLN A 188 -8.67 0.29 -8.06
N LEU A 189 -8.04 -0.11 -9.17
CA LEU A 189 -8.65 0.00 -10.49
C LEU A 189 -9.82 -0.99 -10.66
N GLY A 190 -9.69 -2.20 -10.11
CA GLY A 190 -10.77 -3.19 -10.05
C GLY A 190 -11.98 -2.62 -9.32
N ALA A 191 -11.80 -2.24 -8.06
CA ALA A 191 -12.84 -1.64 -7.21
C ALA A 191 -13.52 -0.43 -7.87
N GLN A 192 -12.73 0.53 -8.38
CA GLN A 192 -13.26 1.76 -8.98
C GLN A 192 -14.06 1.53 -10.27
N THR A 193 -13.74 0.45 -11.00
CA THR A 193 -14.43 0.10 -12.25
C THR A 193 -15.47 -0.99 -12.07
N SER A 194 -15.67 -1.53 -10.86
CA SER A 194 -16.52 -2.69 -10.59
C SER A 194 -17.98 -2.55 -11.05
N HIS A 195 -18.49 -1.31 -11.11
CA HIS A 195 -19.86 -1.01 -11.56
C HIS A 195 -19.96 -0.62 -13.04
N ILE A 196 -18.87 -0.70 -13.81
CA ILE A 196 -18.88 -0.37 -15.25
C ILE A 196 -19.26 -1.62 -16.06
N GLU A 197 -20.35 -1.55 -16.82
CA GLU A 197 -20.75 -2.57 -17.81
C GLU A 197 -20.80 -4.04 -17.29
N GLY A 198 -20.90 -4.26 -15.98
CA GLY A 198 -20.97 -5.59 -15.38
C GLY A 198 -19.72 -6.47 -15.56
N TRP A 199 -18.57 -5.91 -15.97
CA TRP A 199 -17.37 -6.70 -16.24
C TRP A 199 -16.90 -7.48 -15.00
N TYR A 200 -17.12 -6.91 -13.82
CA TYR A 200 -16.76 -7.50 -12.53
C TYR A 200 -17.49 -8.83 -12.28
N ALA A 201 -18.81 -8.85 -12.49
CA ALA A 201 -19.61 -10.07 -12.39
C ALA A 201 -19.23 -11.08 -13.48
N HIS A 202 -18.95 -10.63 -14.71
CA HIS A 202 -18.47 -11.51 -15.78
C HIS A 202 -17.12 -12.16 -15.46
N PHE A 203 -16.19 -11.40 -14.90
CA PHE A 203 -14.88 -11.91 -14.52
C PHE A 203 -14.97 -12.86 -13.33
N GLY A 204 -15.79 -12.55 -12.32
CA GLY A 204 -16.05 -13.45 -11.21
C GLY A 204 -16.71 -14.76 -11.62
N ASN A 205 -17.63 -14.70 -12.58
CA ASN A 205 -18.24 -15.88 -13.18
C ASN A 205 -17.19 -16.75 -13.92
N TRP A 206 -16.26 -16.11 -14.64
CA TRP A 206 -15.14 -16.80 -15.26
C TRP A 206 -14.22 -17.46 -14.22
N ILE A 207 -13.87 -16.75 -13.13
CA ILE A 207 -13.08 -17.34 -12.03
C ILE A 207 -13.79 -18.52 -11.40
N ASN A 208 -15.09 -18.40 -11.12
CA ASN A 208 -15.90 -19.49 -10.57
C ASN A 208 -15.88 -20.72 -11.47
N SER A 209 -15.93 -20.51 -12.78
CA SER A 209 -15.85 -21.59 -13.76
C SER A 209 -14.47 -22.26 -13.83
N VAL A 210 -13.39 -21.47 -13.83
CA VAL A 210 -12.02 -21.97 -14.09
C VAL A 210 -11.38 -22.55 -12.83
N PHE A 211 -11.52 -21.85 -11.70
CA PHE A 211 -10.84 -22.22 -10.46
C PHE A 211 -11.72 -23.10 -9.56
N PHE A 212 -13.03 -22.87 -9.55
CA PHE A 212 -13.93 -23.54 -8.61
C PHE A 212 -14.86 -24.56 -9.26
N ASP A 213 -14.85 -24.75 -10.59
CA ASP A 213 -15.74 -25.70 -11.30
C ASP A 213 -17.22 -25.49 -10.94
N TRP A 214 -17.63 -24.23 -10.73
CA TRP A 214 -18.98 -23.84 -10.26
C TRP A 214 -19.38 -24.37 -8.88
N ARG A 215 -18.43 -24.84 -8.07
CA ARG A 215 -18.70 -25.43 -6.76
C ARG A 215 -18.63 -24.44 -5.62
N LEU A 216 -18.23 -23.19 -5.88
CA LEU A 216 -18.20 -22.19 -4.83
C LEU A 216 -19.65 -21.92 -4.36
N PRO A 217 -19.95 -22.10 -3.07
CA PRO A 217 -21.30 -21.92 -2.55
C PRO A 217 -21.73 -20.46 -2.67
N ALA A 218 -22.99 -20.28 -3.09
CA ALA A 218 -23.60 -18.96 -3.19
C ALA A 218 -23.90 -18.39 -1.80
N MET A 219 -23.79 -17.07 -1.68
CA MET A 219 -24.20 -16.35 -0.48
C MET A 219 -25.73 -16.46 -0.26
N PRO A 220 -26.19 -16.81 0.96
CA PRO A 220 -27.61 -16.88 1.26
C PRO A 220 -28.32 -15.54 1.02
N GLY A 221 -29.40 -15.56 0.24
CA GLY A 221 -30.21 -14.38 -0.03
C GLY A 221 -29.65 -13.39 -1.04
N ILE A 222 -28.51 -13.70 -1.68
CA ILE A 222 -27.91 -12.89 -2.74
C ILE A 222 -28.23 -13.52 -4.10
N ASP A 223 -28.61 -12.69 -5.08
CA ASP A 223 -28.84 -13.15 -6.45
C ASP A 223 -27.56 -13.78 -7.05
N PRO A 224 -27.64 -14.89 -7.81
CA PRO A 224 -26.46 -15.53 -8.40
C PRO A 224 -25.59 -14.59 -9.24
N GLY A 225 -26.17 -13.58 -9.90
CA GLY A 225 -25.41 -12.58 -10.64
C GLY A 225 -24.54 -11.70 -9.73
N ALA A 226 -25.05 -11.35 -8.55
CA ALA A 226 -24.32 -10.60 -7.53
C ALA A 226 -23.30 -11.49 -6.79
N ASN A 227 -23.53 -12.80 -6.66
CA ASN A 227 -22.54 -13.70 -6.05
C ASN A 227 -21.21 -13.68 -6.81
N SER A 228 -21.25 -13.66 -8.15
CA SER A 228 -20.04 -13.56 -8.97
C SER A 228 -19.30 -12.23 -8.79
N TYR A 229 -20.01 -11.14 -8.51
CA TYR A 229 -19.38 -9.85 -8.19
C TYR A 229 -18.52 -9.98 -6.93
N PHE A 230 -19.08 -10.54 -5.85
CA PHE A 230 -18.38 -10.69 -4.57
C PHE A 230 -17.21 -11.66 -4.59
N ILE A 231 -17.11 -12.57 -5.58
CA ILE A 231 -15.92 -13.40 -5.76
C ILE A 231 -14.72 -12.53 -6.12
N ILE A 232 -14.90 -11.54 -7.00
CA ILE A 232 -13.80 -10.63 -7.34
C ILE A 232 -13.50 -9.75 -6.14
N ASP A 233 -14.53 -9.10 -5.59
CA ASP A 233 -14.42 -8.17 -4.46
C ASP A 233 -13.69 -8.80 -3.28
N ASN A 234 -14.25 -9.87 -2.74
CA ASN A 234 -13.75 -10.41 -1.49
C ASN A 234 -12.60 -11.37 -1.72
N VAL A 235 -12.60 -12.20 -2.75
CA VAL A 235 -11.54 -13.22 -2.86
C VAL A 235 -10.32 -12.68 -3.58
N VAL A 236 -10.52 -11.97 -4.69
CA VAL A 236 -9.44 -11.57 -5.59
C VAL A 236 -8.82 -10.26 -5.14
N GLU A 237 -9.62 -9.22 -4.92
CA GLU A 237 -9.09 -7.91 -4.52
C GLU A 237 -8.42 -7.98 -3.16
N GLU A 238 -9.07 -8.53 -2.13
CA GLU A 238 -8.47 -8.73 -0.81
C GLU A 238 -7.16 -9.56 -0.84
N SER A 239 -7.03 -10.50 -1.79
CA SER A 239 -5.77 -11.21 -2.00
C SER A 239 -4.68 -10.26 -2.50
N PHE A 240 -5.00 -9.40 -3.46
CA PHE A 240 -4.07 -8.37 -3.94
C PHE A 240 -3.74 -7.35 -2.84
N GLU A 241 -4.73 -6.93 -2.04
CA GLU A 241 -4.54 -5.96 -0.96
C GLU A 241 -3.69 -6.53 0.17
N MET A 242 -3.89 -7.79 0.57
CA MET A 242 -3.02 -8.46 1.54
C MET A 242 -1.57 -8.57 1.07
N LEU A 243 -1.36 -8.92 -0.20
CA LEU A 243 -0.01 -8.94 -0.78
C LEU A 243 0.58 -7.52 -0.85
N ALA A 244 -0.23 -6.51 -1.17
CA ALA A 244 0.19 -5.11 -1.22
C ALA A 244 0.57 -4.58 0.17
N ALA A 245 -0.23 -4.85 1.21
CA ALA A 245 0.04 -4.52 2.60
C ALA A 245 1.30 -5.23 3.13
N GLY A 246 1.51 -6.50 2.75
CA GLY A 246 2.74 -7.23 3.02
C GLY A 246 3.97 -6.58 2.35
N ALA A 247 3.83 -6.19 1.07
CA ALA A 247 4.88 -5.49 0.32
C ALA A 247 5.18 -4.11 0.90
N LEU A 248 4.17 -3.39 1.40
CA LEU A 248 4.29 -2.09 2.06
C LEU A 248 5.21 -2.18 3.29
N LEU A 249 4.95 -3.13 4.17
CA LEU A 249 5.76 -3.31 5.38
C LEU A 249 7.15 -3.87 5.03
N ALA A 250 7.24 -4.79 4.07
CA ALA A 250 8.51 -5.31 3.58
C ALA A 250 9.39 -4.21 2.95
N LEU A 251 8.79 -3.25 2.22
CA LEU A 251 9.47 -2.09 1.66
C LEU A 251 10.18 -1.27 2.75
N LEU A 252 9.48 -0.98 3.85
CA LEU A 252 10.06 -0.27 4.99
C LEU A 252 11.25 -1.02 5.58
N LEU A 253 11.09 -2.31 5.86
CA LEU A 253 12.14 -3.14 6.45
C LEU A 253 13.34 -3.31 5.53
N ALA A 254 13.12 -3.47 4.23
CA ALA A 254 14.17 -3.56 3.22
C ALA A 254 14.97 -2.26 3.15
N ALA A 255 14.31 -1.11 3.19
CA ALA A 255 14.98 0.19 3.17
C ALA A 255 15.85 0.38 4.41
N VAL A 256 15.32 0.05 5.59
CA VAL A 256 16.09 0.09 6.85
C VAL A 256 17.28 -0.86 6.79
N ALA A 257 17.12 -2.08 6.28
CA ALA A 257 18.20 -3.04 6.14
C ALA A 257 19.32 -2.55 5.20
N ASP A 258 18.96 -1.91 4.09
CA ASP A 258 19.94 -1.40 3.12
C ASP A 258 20.67 -0.16 3.64
N ILE A 259 19.99 0.73 4.38
CA ILE A 259 20.63 1.86 5.06
C ILE A 259 21.62 1.34 6.12
N ARG A 260 21.21 0.37 6.94
CA ARG A 260 22.09 -0.23 7.96
C ARG A 260 23.31 -0.92 7.36
N ALA A 261 23.15 -1.54 6.21
CA ALA A 261 24.24 -2.19 5.48
C ALA A 261 25.14 -1.20 4.72
N GLY A 262 24.85 0.10 4.74
CA GLY A 262 25.61 1.12 4.00
C GLY A 262 25.47 1.00 2.49
N LEU A 263 24.43 0.31 2.00
CA LEU A 263 24.17 0.12 0.57
C LEU A 263 23.51 1.35 -0.06
N VAL A 264 22.98 2.25 0.77
CA VAL A 264 22.40 3.52 0.34
C VAL A 264 23.43 4.62 0.60
N PRO A 265 24.00 5.25 -0.44
CA PRO A 265 24.95 6.34 -0.24
C PRO A 265 24.25 7.54 0.42
N PRO A 266 24.94 8.27 1.31
CA PRO A 266 24.44 9.52 1.85
C PRO A 266 24.14 10.50 0.70
N GLU A 267 23.05 11.24 0.82
CA GLU A 267 22.80 12.36 -0.06
C GLU A 267 23.94 13.35 0.12
N LYS A 268 24.58 13.76 -1.00
CA LYS A 268 25.53 14.87 -0.96
C LYS A 268 24.77 16.02 -0.31
N ALA A 269 25.25 16.49 0.85
CA ALA A 269 24.82 17.76 1.38
C ALA A 269 24.85 18.72 0.19
N ALA A 270 23.72 19.38 -0.09
CA ALA A 270 23.65 20.40 -1.12
C ALA A 270 24.88 21.27 -0.88
N SER A 271 25.86 21.18 -1.79
CA SER A 271 27.18 21.75 -1.58
C SER A 271 26.94 23.17 -1.12
N GLU A 272 27.44 23.51 0.08
CA GLU A 272 27.43 24.89 0.55
C GLU A 272 27.76 25.75 -0.66
N PRO A 273 26.91 26.73 -1.01
CA PRO A 273 27.09 27.52 -2.22
C PRO A 273 28.54 27.91 -2.22
N SER A 274 29.31 27.37 -3.18
CA SER A 274 30.77 27.48 -3.19
C SER A 274 31.05 28.95 -2.97
N ASP A 275 31.59 29.28 -1.80
CA ASP A 275 31.65 30.66 -1.34
C ASP A 275 32.13 31.49 -2.52
N GLY A 276 31.30 32.44 -2.93
CA GLY A 276 31.56 33.34 -4.04
C GLY A 276 32.72 34.29 -3.74
N SER A 277 33.76 33.85 -3.01
CA SER A 277 35.04 34.52 -2.84
C SER A 277 35.93 34.37 -4.08
N GLY A 278 35.30 34.30 -5.26
CA GLY A 278 35.90 34.54 -6.56
C GLY A 278 35.69 35.99 -7.03
N VAL A 279 35.38 36.93 -6.13
CA VAL A 279 35.67 38.35 -6.39
C VAL A 279 37.19 38.49 -6.33
N GLN A 280 37.86 38.19 -7.44
CA GLN A 280 39.13 38.83 -7.73
C GLN A 280 38.84 40.33 -7.68
N ALA A 281 39.27 40.97 -6.61
CA ALA A 281 39.41 42.42 -6.59
C ALA A 281 40.36 42.77 -7.73
N VAL A 282 39.80 43.19 -8.86
CA VAL A 282 40.50 43.96 -9.87
C VAL A 282 40.85 45.26 -9.16
N THR A 283 42.05 45.32 -8.59
CA THR A 283 42.64 46.59 -8.20
C THR A 283 42.96 47.33 -9.49
N ASP A 284 42.04 48.19 -9.89
CA ASP A 284 42.29 49.19 -10.92
C ASP A 284 43.51 50.02 -10.50
N ASP A 285 44.57 49.94 -11.32
CA ASP A 285 45.67 50.89 -11.33
C ASP A 285 45.12 52.28 -11.67
N LEU A 286 44.76 53.05 -10.65
CA LEU A 286 44.47 54.48 -10.82
C LEU A 286 45.79 55.24 -11.03
N PRO A 287 45.89 56.08 -12.08
CA PRO A 287 47.09 56.86 -12.34
C PRO A 287 47.32 57.91 -11.26
N GLN A 288 48.55 57.95 -10.73
CA GLN A 288 49.03 58.98 -9.80
C GLN A 288 49.06 60.35 -10.53
N PRO A 289 48.41 61.40 -9.98
CA PRO A 289 48.51 62.74 -10.53
C PRO A 289 49.92 63.31 -10.32
N ARG A 290 50.45 63.97 -11.36
CA ARG A 290 51.67 64.78 -11.30
C ARG A 290 51.36 66.20 -10.86
#